data_AF-A0A8S0Z768-F1
#
_entry.id   AF-A0A8S0Z768-F1
#
_cell.length_a   1.000
_cell.length_b   1.000
_cell.length_c   1.000
_cell.angle_alpha   90.00
_cell.angle_beta   90.00
_cell.angle_gamma   90.00
#
_symmetry.space_group_name_H-M   'P 1'
#
loop_
_entity.id
_entity.type
_entity.pdbx_description
1 polymer ?
#
loop_
_entity_poly.entity_id
_entity_poly.type
_entity_poly.pdbx_seq_one_letter_code
_entity_poly.pdbx_strand_id
1 'polypeptide(L)'
;MCFGKFETLLNILREDLQKQTTKFRRPIEPEERLAICLRFLATGNSFRSLAFNYRLGEKTVRYIVYETCTAIWNNMKVPTPSEEDWKQIARKYWEKLNFPNCIGALDGKHVVFECPANSGSKYFCYKKTFSIVLLALVDADYRFTLLDIGGLGKNSDSCLFANSVVGKSLAQNKLNIPDDKALPGTEEIMPHVIVLEGLEFMKGGYL
;
A
#
# COMPACT_ATOMS: atom_id res chain seq x y z
N MET A 1 -4.09 9.58 16.76
CA MET A 1 -2.62 9.50 16.62
C MET A 1 -2.02 10.10 17.88
N CYS A 2 -1.05 9.44 18.53
CA CYS A 2 -0.36 10.06 19.66
C CYS A 2 0.64 11.11 19.15
N PHE A 3 0.94 12.12 19.98
CA PHE A 3 1.85 13.22 19.62
C PHE A 3 3.21 12.73 19.09
N GLY A 4 3.80 11.72 19.75
CA GLY A 4 5.08 11.15 19.30
C GLY A 4 5.05 10.59 17.87
N LYS A 5 3.96 9.91 17.46
CA LYS A 5 3.83 9.39 16.09
C LYS A 5 3.65 10.51 15.06
N PHE A 6 2.99 11.60 15.45
CA PHE A 6 2.87 12.77 14.60
C PHE A 6 4.23 13.39 14.33
N GLU A 7 5.04 13.60 15.38
CA GLU A 7 6.40 14.14 15.23
C GLU A 7 7.32 13.23 14.40
N THR A 8 7.23 11.90 14.59
CA THR A 8 7.99 10.97 13.74
C THR A 8 7.62 11.12 12.27
N LEU A 9 6.32 11.16 11.96
CA LEU A 9 5.86 11.32 10.58
C LEU A 9 6.25 12.69 10.02
N LEU A 10 6.11 13.74 10.82
CA LEU A 10 6.48 15.09 10.44
C LEU A 10 7.96 15.19 10.08
N ASN A 11 8.84 14.59 10.88
CA ASN A 11 10.28 14.61 10.62
C ASN A 11 10.66 13.88 9.32
N ILE A 12 9.97 12.79 8.98
CA ILE A 12 10.15 12.10 7.70
C ILE A 12 9.75 13.00 6.53
N LEU A 13 8.66 13.77 6.68
CA LEU A 13 8.07 14.56 5.59
C LEU A 13 8.54 16.02 5.55
N ARG A 14 9.36 16.45 6.53
CA ARG A 14 9.66 17.87 6.76
C ARG A 14 10.29 18.52 5.54
N GLU A 15 11.26 17.86 4.91
CA GLU A 15 11.96 18.38 3.73
C GLU A 15 11.02 18.59 2.54
N ASP A 16 10.09 17.65 2.30
CA ASP A 16 9.13 17.74 1.18
C ASP A 16 8.03 18.78 1.42
N LEU A 17 7.64 18.98 2.69
CA LEU A 17 6.57 19.89 3.06
C LEU A 17 7.05 21.33 3.29
N GLN A 18 8.34 21.53 3.57
CA GLN A 18 8.91 22.85 3.78
C GLN A 18 8.83 23.68 2.50
N LYS A 19 8.21 24.86 2.61
CA LYS A 19 8.19 25.83 1.51
C LYS A 19 9.21 26.93 1.75
N GLN A 20 9.71 27.50 0.65
CA GLN A 20 10.64 28.61 0.70
C GLN A 20 9.97 29.84 1.33
N THR A 21 10.65 30.45 2.29
CA THR A 21 10.22 31.73 2.86
C THR A 21 10.50 32.84 1.84
N THR A 22 9.45 33.58 1.47
CA THR A 22 9.55 34.72 0.56
C THR A 22 9.28 36.03 1.29
N LYS A 23 9.67 37.16 0.70
CA LYS A 23 9.37 38.50 1.24
C LYS A 23 7.89 38.88 1.14
N PHE A 24 7.09 38.15 0.36
CA PHE A 24 5.69 38.50 0.11
C PHE A 24 4.74 37.85 1.11
N ARG A 25 4.89 36.55 1.35
CA ARG A 25 4.00 35.78 2.23
C ARG A 25 4.78 34.71 2.96
N ARG A 26 4.52 34.58 4.26
CA ARG A 26 5.02 33.45 5.07
C ARG A 26 4.35 32.15 4.60
N PRO A 27 5.12 31.10 4.32
CA PRO A 27 4.55 29.81 3.96
C PRO A 27 3.74 29.24 5.12
N ILE A 28 2.87 28.28 4.79
CA ILE A 28 2.19 27.47 5.79
C ILE A 28 3.22 26.41 6.24
N GLU A 29 3.44 26.30 7.54
CA GLU A 29 4.48 25.44 8.11
C GLU A 29 4.17 23.94 7.89
N PRO A 30 5.19 23.07 7.79
CA PRO A 30 5.01 21.62 7.60
C PRO A 30 4.04 20.97 8.59
N GLU A 31 4.07 21.38 9.85
CA GLU A 31 3.20 20.93 10.95
C GLU A 31 1.73 21.12 10.59
N GLU A 32 1.39 22.33 10.14
CA GLU A 32 0.01 22.70 9.79
C GLU A 32 -0.42 22.00 8.50
N ARG A 33 0.47 21.88 7.52
CA ARG A 33 0.22 21.15 6.27
C ARG A 33 -0.10 19.68 6.54
N LEU A 34 0.70 19.04 7.39
CA LEU A 34 0.47 17.66 7.81
C LEU A 34 -0.85 17.52 8.58
N ALA A 35 -1.13 18.43 9.51
CA ALA A 35 -2.37 18.40 10.28
C ALA A 35 -3.62 18.53 9.39
N ILE A 36 -3.60 19.43 8.40
CA ILE A 36 -4.69 19.58 7.41
C ILE A 36 -4.90 18.28 6.62
N CYS A 37 -3.82 17.67 6.15
CA CYS A 37 -3.88 16.41 5.40
C CYS A 37 -4.44 15.26 6.25
N LEU A 38 -3.90 15.07 7.46
CA LEU A 38 -4.39 14.03 8.37
C LEU A 38 -5.86 14.25 8.75
N ARG A 39 -6.28 15.51 8.92
CA ARG A 39 -7.69 15.82 9.18
C ARG A 39 -8.56 15.43 8.00
N PHE A 40 -8.14 15.72 6.76
CA PHE A 40 -8.85 15.30 5.56
C PHE A 40 -8.97 13.78 5.47
N LEU A 41 -7.86 13.04 5.66
CA LEU A 41 -7.84 11.57 5.58
C LEU A 41 -8.68 10.91 6.69
N ALA A 42 -8.73 11.51 7.88
CA ALA A 42 -9.47 10.95 9.01
C ALA A 42 -10.99 11.19 8.93
N THR A 43 -11.43 12.32 8.36
CA THR A 43 -12.86 12.70 8.38
C THR A 43 -13.56 12.66 7.03
N GLY A 44 -12.81 12.62 5.92
CA GLY A 44 -13.38 12.70 4.57
C GLY A 44 -14.13 14.01 4.28
N ASN A 45 -13.86 15.08 5.05
CA ASN A 45 -14.55 16.36 4.86
C ASN A 45 -14.19 17.01 3.51
N SER A 46 -15.12 17.81 2.98
CA SER A 46 -14.87 18.56 1.76
C SER A 46 -13.75 19.59 1.96
N PHE A 47 -13.01 19.89 0.89
CA PHE A 47 -11.98 20.92 0.90
C PHE A 47 -12.52 22.29 1.33
N ARG A 48 -13.78 22.59 1.00
CA ARG A 48 -14.46 23.82 1.41
C ARG A 48 -14.64 23.92 2.92
N SER A 49 -15.04 22.82 3.57
CA SER A 49 -15.19 22.77 5.03
C SER A 49 -13.84 22.92 5.73
N LEU A 50 -12.81 22.23 5.24
CA LEU A 50 -11.44 22.36 5.78
C LEU A 50 -10.89 23.78 5.58
N ALA A 51 -11.08 24.37 4.41
CA ALA A 51 -10.69 25.74 4.12
C ALA A 51 -11.30 26.75 5.10
N PHE A 52 -12.57 26.58 5.43
CA PHE A 52 -13.24 27.39 6.43
C PHE A 52 -12.64 27.20 7.84
N ASN A 53 -12.44 25.95 8.26
CA ASN A 53 -11.91 25.63 9.60
C ASN A 53 -10.47 26.13 9.82
N TYR A 54 -9.62 26.02 8.81
CA TYR A 54 -8.21 26.44 8.88
C TYR A 54 -8.01 27.89 8.39
N ARG A 55 -9.07 28.59 7.97
CA ARG A 55 -9.02 29.96 7.42
C ARG A 55 -8.06 30.10 6.23
N LEU A 56 -8.08 29.09 5.36
CA LEU A 56 -7.26 29.01 4.14
C LEU A 56 -8.14 29.07 2.89
N GLY A 57 -7.52 29.33 1.73
CA GLY A 57 -8.21 29.20 0.45
C GLY A 57 -8.47 27.73 0.12
N GLU A 58 -9.63 27.41 -0.46
CA GLU A 58 -9.99 26.03 -0.85
C GLU A 58 -8.93 25.40 -1.77
N LYS A 59 -8.44 26.17 -2.74
CA LYS A 59 -7.34 25.74 -3.63
C LYS A 59 -6.06 25.42 -2.86
N THR A 60 -5.74 26.22 -1.84
CA THR A 60 -4.55 26.02 -1.00
C THR A 60 -4.67 24.73 -0.19
N VAL A 61 -5.83 24.48 0.43
CA VAL A 61 -6.07 23.23 1.18
C VAL A 61 -5.98 22.02 0.25
N ARG A 62 -6.61 22.09 -0.93
CA ARG A 62 -6.53 21.01 -1.92
C ARG A 62 -5.08 20.70 -2.30
N TYR A 63 -4.27 21.74 -2.55
CA TYR A 63 -2.87 21.58 -2.89
C TYR A 63 -2.06 20.96 -1.74
N ILE A 64 -2.28 21.43 -0.51
CA ILE A 64 -1.65 20.86 0.70
C ILE A 64 -1.96 19.37 0.82
N VAL A 65 -3.21 18.97 0.66
CA VAL A 65 -3.62 17.57 0.76
C VAL A 65 -2.91 16.73 -0.29
N TYR A 66 -2.92 17.14 -1.56
CA TYR A 66 -2.26 16.38 -2.62
C TYR A 66 -0.74 16.28 -2.42
N GLU A 67 -0.06 17.40 -2.16
CA GLU A 67 1.38 17.41 -1.93
C GLU A 67 1.77 16.53 -0.74
N THR A 68 0.99 16.61 0.35
CA THR A 68 1.27 15.82 1.55
C THR A 68 1.03 14.34 1.31
N CYS A 69 -0.03 13.96 0.59
CA CYS A 69 -0.24 12.56 0.19
C CYS A 69 0.90 12.04 -0.70
N THR A 70 1.39 12.86 -1.64
CA THR A 70 2.53 12.49 -2.49
C THR A 70 3.81 12.33 -1.67
N ALA A 71 4.08 13.24 -0.72
CA ALA A 71 5.22 13.13 0.18
C ALA A 71 5.14 11.85 1.03
N ILE A 72 3.97 11.54 1.60
CA ILE A 72 3.74 10.29 2.35
C ILE A 72 4.05 9.08 1.47
N TRP A 73 3.52 9.05 0.24
CA TRP A 73 3.74 7.94 -0.67
C TRP A 73 5.23 7.75 -1.02
N ASN A 74 5.95 8.83 -1.31
CA ASN A 74 7.34 8.76 -1.74
C ASN A 74 8.28 8.30 -0.61
N ASN A 75 8.02 8.72 0.63
CA ASN A 75 8.88 8.39 1.78
C ASN A 75 8.49 7.10 2.48
N MET A 76 7.25 6.64 2.33
CA MET A 76 6.72 5.47 3.06
C MET A 76 6.30 4.32 2.13
N LYS A 77 6.72 4.34 0.86
CA LYS A 77 6.50 3.20 -0.03
C LYS A 77 7.15 1.94 0.55
N VAL A 78 6.44 0.82 0.48
CA VAL A 78 6.95 -0.48 0.91
C VAL A 78 8.06 -0.89 -0.07
N PRO A 79 9.31 -1.11 0.39
CA PRO A 79 10.38 -1.57 -0.48
C PRO A 79 10.16 -3.02 -0.90
N THR A 80 10.68 -3.40 -2.07
CA THR A 80 10.70 -4.81 -2.49
C THR A 80 11.58 -5.61 -1.52
N PRO A 81 11.09 -6.71 -0.93
CA PRO A 81 11.87 -7.52 0.00
C PRO A 81 13.10 -8.13 -0.66
N SER A 82 14.19 -8.23 0.10
CA SER A 82 15.39 -9.00 -0.26
C SER A 82 15.19 -10.50 0.04
N GLU A 83 16.11 -11.34 -0.45
CA GLU A 83 16.11 -12.77 -0.14
C GLU A 83 16.15 -13.04 1.38
N GLU A 84 16.93 -12.25 2.13
CA GLU A 84 17.01 -12.39 3.58
C GLU A 84 15.70 -11.99 4.27
N ASP A 85 15.03 -10.96 3.76
CA ASP A 85 13.71 -10.56 4.28
C ASP A 85 12.69 -11.68 4.08
N TRP A 86 12.69 -12.36 2.93
CA TRP A 86 11.83 -13.51 2.68
C TRP A 86 12.12 -14.66 3.65
N LYS A 87 13.39 -14.97 3.91
CA LYS A 87 13.79 -16.00 4.90
C LYS A 87 13.30 -15.65 6.29
N GLN A 88 13.36 -14.36 6.67
CA GLN A 88 12.85 -13.90 7.96
C GLN A 88 11.31 -13.99 8.04
N ILE A 89 10.61 -13.61 6.96
CA ILE A 89 9.15 -13.74 6.90
C ILE A 89 8.74 -15.21 7.04
N ALA A 90 9.37 -16.12 6.29
CA ALA A 90 9.13 -17.57 6.39
C ALA A 90 9.39 -18.12 7.78
N ARG A 91 10.44 -17.65 8.45
CA ARG A 91 10.72 -18.02 9.84
C ARG A 91 9.61 -17.56 10.79
N LYS A 92 9.12 -16.32 10.65
CA LYS A 92 8.04 -15.80 11.50
C LYS A 92 6.72 -16.53 11.27
N TYR A 93 6.40 -16.91 10.04
CA TYR A 93 5.23 -17.75 9.75
C TYR A 93 5.35 -19.12 10.43
N TRP A 94 6.53 -19.72 10.41
CA TRP A 94 6.77 -20.96 11.15
C TRP A 94 6.59 -20.77 12.65
N GLU A 95 7.26 -19.78 13.25
CA GLU A 95 7.23 -19.55 14.70
C GLU A 95 5.83 -19.21 15.25
N LYS A 96 5.01 -18.48 14.48
CA LYS A 96 3.70 -18.01 14.94
C LYS A 96 2.52 -18.87 14.51
N LEU A 97 2.58 -19.43 13.31
CA LEU A 97 1.46 -20.09 12.66
C LEU A 97 1.75 -21.55 12.34
N ASN A 98 2.93 -22.08 12.70
CA ASN A 98 3.40 -23.42 12.33
C ASN A 98 3.27 -23.70 10.83
N PHE A 99 3.45 -22.68 10.00
CA PHE A 99 3.30 -22.76 8.56
C PHE A 99 4.67 -22.51 7.88
N PRO A 100 5.46 -23.57 7.63
CA PRO A 100 6.81 -23.44 7.12
C PRO A 100 6.82 -22.95 5.67
N ASN A 101 7.94 -22.33 5.26
CA ASN A 101 8.18 -21.81 3.90
C ASN A 101 7.13 -20.81 3.38
N CYS A 102 6.27 -20.26 4.24
CA CYS A 102 5.29 -19.24 3.84
C CYS A 102 5.91 -17.85 3.80
N ILE A 103 5.81 -17.17 2.67
CA ILE A 103 6.40 -15.85 2.46
C ILE A 103 5.37 -14.72 2.44
N GLY A 104 4.09 -15.04 2.62
CA GLY A 104 3.05 -14.03 2.81
C GLY A 104 1.64 -14.52 2.54
N ALA A 105 0.68 -13.73 2.98
CA ALA A 105 -0.73 -13.86 2.62
C ALA A 105 -1.11 -12.71 1.69
N LEU A 106 -1.69 -13.03 0.54
CA LEU A 106 -2.10 -12.08 -0.47
C LEU A 106 -3.61 -11.91 -0.46
N ASP A 107 -4.06 -10.67 -0.42
CA ASP A 107 -5.49 -10.33 -0.42
C ASP A 107 -5.78 -9.11 -1.30
N GLY A 108 -6.97 -9.11 -1.90
CA GLY A 108 -7.48 -8.05 -2.78
C GLY A 108 -8.60 -7.26 -2.09
N LYS A 109 -8.43 -5.93 -2.00
CA LYS A 109 -9.44 -5.02 -1.44
C LYS A 109 -9.96 -4.05 -2.49
N HIS A 110 -11.28 -4.05 -2.67
CA HIS A 110 -11.96 -3.01 -3.45
C HIS A 110 -12.02 -1.70 -2.68
N VAL A 111 -11.36 -0.67 -3.21
CA VAL A 111 -11.48 0.71 -2.77
C VAL A 111 -12.54 1.39 -3.62
N VAL A 112 -13.72 1.61 -3.04
CA VAL A 112 -14.86 2.26 -3.71
C VAL A 112 -14.64 3.77 -3.77
N PHE A 113 -14.97 4.37 -4.91
CA PHE A 113 -14.87 5.81 -5.12
C PHE A 113 -16.01 6.32 -6.02
N GLU A 114 -16.21 7.63 -6.06
CA GLU A 114 -17.18 8.23 -6.97
C GLU A 114 -16.70 8.16 -8.42
N CYS A 115 -17.62 7.88 -9.34
CA CYS A 115 -17.33 7.78 -10.77
C CYS A 115 -16.61 9.03 -11.29
N PRO A 116 -15.39 8.90 -11.86
CA PRO A 116 -14.76 10.01 -12.55
C PRO A 116 -15.59 10.38 -13.78
N ALA A 117 -15.69 11.68 -14.06
CA ALA A 117 -16.33 12.17 -15.27
C ALA A 117 -15.73 11.47 -16.51
N ASN A 118 -16.60 11.05 -17.43
CA ASN A 118 -16.25 10.37 -18.68
C ASN A 118 -15.50 9.02 -18.53
N SER A 119 -15.64 8.31 -17.40
CA SER A 119 -14.97 7.01 -17.19
C SER A 119 -15.72 5.79 -17.72
N GLY A 120 -16.96 5.95 -18.20
CA GLY A 120 -17.79 4.85 -18.71
C GLY A 120 -18.02 3.76 -17.65
N SER A 121 -17.83 2.50 -18.02
CA SER A 121 -17.93 1.34 -17.11
C SER A 121 -16.57 0.80 -16.65
N LYS A 122 -15.47 1.52 -16.91
CA LYS A 122 -14.09 1.02 -16.73
C LYS A 122 -13.75 0.61 -15.29
N TYR A 123 -14.31 1.31 -14.31
CA TYR A 123 -14.17 1.00 -12.88
C TYR A 123 -15.44 0.40 -12.26
N PHE A 124 -16.49 0.18 -13.06
CA PHE A 124 -17.77 -0.30 -12.58
C PHE A 124 -17.68 -1.80 -12.29
N CYS A 125 -17.66 -2.15 -11.00
CA CYS A 125 -17.60 -3.53 -10.56
C CYS A 125 -18.98 -4.21 -10.59
N TYR A 126 -18.99 -5.54 -10.47
CA TYR A 126 -20.20 -6.35 -10.40
C TYR A 126 -21.18 -5.89 -9.28
N LYS A 127 -20.65 -5.32 -8.18
CA LYS A 127 -21.44 -4.75 -7.08
C LYS A 127 -22.07 -3.38 -7.39
N LYS A 128 -22.13 -2.99 -8.67
CA LYS A 128 -22.68 -1.72 -9.18
C LYS A 128 -22.05 -0.47 -8.56
N THR A 129 -20.78 -0.54 -8.16
CA THR A 129 -20.02 0.59 -7.62
C THR A 129 -18.74 0.80 -8.43
N PHE A 130 -18.19 2.01 -8.41
CA PHE A 130 -16.89 2.31 -9.04
C PHE A 130 -15.78 1.98 -8.03
N SER A 131 -14.86 1.07 -8.39
CA SER A 131 -13.78 0.66 -7.49
C SER A 131 -12.47 0.37 -8.22
N ILE A 132 -11.37 0.67 -7.53
CA ILE A 132 -10.03 0.18 -7.85
C ILE A 132 -9.71 -0.92 -6.87
N VAL A 133 -8.92 -1.89 -7.31
CA VAL A 133 -8.44 -2.96 -6.44
C VAL A 133 -7.04 -2.62 -5.95
N LEU A 134 -6.89 -2.73 -4.64
CA LEU A 134 -5.64 -2.75 -3.90
C LEU A 134 -5.31 -4.21 -3.62
N LEU A 135 -4.23 -4.71 -4.21
CA LEU A 135 -3.71 -6.04 -3.93
C LEU A 135 -2.52 -5.89 -2.97
N ALA A 136 -2.55 -6.60 -1.85
CA ALA A 136 -1.56 -6.44 -0.79
C ALA A 136 -1.06 -7.79 -0.29
N LEU A 137 0.27 -7.98 -0.29
CA LEU A 137 0.94 -9.10 0.37
C LEU A 137 1.30 -8.66 1.79
N VAL A 138 1.01 -9.52 2.75
CA VAL A 138 1.17 -9.25 4.18
C VAL A 138 2.02 -10.34 4.81
N ASP A 139 2.89 -9.98 5.76
CA ASP A 139 3.69 -10.92 6.56
C ASP A 139 2.95 -11.43 7.82
N ALA A 140 3.61 -12.32 8.57
CA ALA A 140 3.10 -12.85 9.85
C ALA A 140 3.02 -11.81 11.00
N ASP A 141 3.51 -10.59 10.79
CA ASP A 141 3.39 -9.45 11.72
C ASP A 141 2.28 -8.47 11.28
N TYR A 142 1.46 -8.84 10.29
CA TYR A 142 0.43 -7.99 9.69
C TYR A 142 0.99 -6.72 9.04
N ARG A 143 2.22 -6.78 8.51
CA ARG A 143 2.87 -5.69 7.79
C ARG A 143 2.81 -5.95 6.30
N PHE A 144 2.54 -4.90 5.53
CA PHE A 144 2.58 -4.97 4.08
C PHE A 144 4.01 -5.20 3.60
N THR A 145 4.20 -6.24 2.79
CA THR A 145 5.48 -6.60 2.15
C THR A 145 5.50 -6.22 0.68
N LEU A 146 4.35 -6.30 -0.01
CA LEU A 146 4.17 -5.83 -1.37
C LEU A 146 2.78 -5.20 -1.51
N LEU A 147 2.71 -4.13 -2.33
CA LEU A 147 1.47 -3.44 -2.64
C LEU A 147 1.37 -3.22 -4.15
N ASP A 148 0.23 -3.56 -4.74
CA ASP A 148 -0.13 -3.19 -6.10
C ASP A 148 -1.47 -2.45 -6.09
N ILE A 149 -1.48 -1.23 -6.63
CA ILE A 149 -2.63 -0.34 -6.59
C ILE A 149 -3.03 0.01 -8.03
N GLY A 150 -4.30 -0.18 -8.37
CA GLY A 150 -4.85 0.27 -9.65
C GLY A 150 -5.47 -0.85 -10.50
N GLY A 151 -5.67 -2.03 -9.92
CA GLY A 151 -6.45 -3.09 -10.55
C GLY A 151 -7.87 -2.60 -10.88
N LEU A 152 -8.38 -2.94 -12.06
CA LEU A 152 -9.75 -2.60 -12.44
C LEU A 152 -10.74 -3.48 -11.66
N GLY A 153 -11.67 -2.87 -10.92
CA GLY A 153 -12.65 -3.58 -10.08
C GLY A 153 -13.64 -4.50 -10.81
N LYS A 154 -13.58 -4.59 -12.14
CA LYS A 154 -14.34 -5.57 -12.93
C LYS A 154 -13.71 -6.97 -12.90
N ASN A 155 -12.40 -7.05 -12.69
CA ASN A 155 -11.66 -8.30 -12.76
C ASN A 155 -11.71 -9.05 -11.42
N SER A 156 -11.66 -10.39 -11.46
CA SER A 156 -11.46 -11.22 -10.27
C SER A 156 -10.05 -11.05 -9.70
N ASP A 157 -9.86 -11.37 -8.42
CA ASP A 157 -8.56 -11.23 -7.74
C ASP A 157 -7.46 -12.05 -8.42
N SER A 158 -7.76 -13.25 -8.93
CA SER A 158 -6.81 -14.07 -9.70
C SER A 158 -6.40 -13.40 -11.02
N CYS A 159 -7.34 -12.77 -11.72
CA CYS A 159 -7.07 -12.06 -12.97
C CYS A 159 -6.30 -10.74 -12.72
N LEU A 160 -6.56 -10.09 -11.60
CA LEU A 160 -5.81 -8.93 -11.16
C LEU A 160 -4.39 -9.30 -10.78
N PHE A 161 -4.21 -10.39 -10.03
CA PHE A 161 -2.90 -10.92 -9.68
C PHE A 161 -2.06 -11.20 -10.94
N ALA A 162 -2.59 -11.97 -11.90
CA ALA A 162 -1.86 -12.31 -13.13
C ALA A 162 -1.41 -11.06 -13.93
N ASN A 163 -2.20 -9.98 -13.88
CA ASN A 163 -1.89 -8.74 -14.59
C ASN A 163 -1.08 -7.73 -13.78
N SER A 164 -1.03 -7.90 -12.45
CA SER A 164 -0.34 -7.02 -11.49
C SER A 164 1.18 -7.04 -11.71
N VAL A 165 1.85 -5.97 -11.28
CA VAL A 165 3.31 -5.89 -11.23
C VAL A 165 3.87 -6.97 -10.33
N VAL A 166 3.17 -7.28 -9.22
CA VAL A 166 3.55 -8.34 -8.28
C VAL A 166 3.50 -9.71 -8.95
N GLY A 167 2.39 -10.07 -9.61
CA GLY A 167 2.25 -11.35 -10.29
C GLY A 167 3.20 -11.52 -11.48
N LYS A 168 3.43 -10.46 -12.27
CA LYS A 168 4.44 -10.47 -13.34
C LYS A 168 5.86 -10.61 -12.80
N SER A 169 6.17 -9.94 -11.69
CA SER A 169 7.48 -10.03 -11.05
C SER A 169 7.72 -11.42 -10.44
N LEU A 170 6.67 -12.06 -9.91
CA LEU A 170 6.71 -13.44 -9.45
C LEU A 170 6.98 -14.40 -10.61
N ALA A 171 6.24 -14.28 -11.71
CA ALA A 171 6.41 -15.11 -12.90
C ALA A 171 7.78 -14.95 -13.58
N GLN A 172 8.38 -13.76 -13.48
CA GLN A 172 9.71 -13.45 -14.04
C GLN A 172 10.86 -13.70 -13.05
N ASN A 173 10.57 -14.26 -11.87
CA ASN A 173 11.52 -14.50 -10.78
C ASN A 173 12.34 -13.26 -10.37
N LYS A 174 11.71 -12.08 -10.40
CA LYS A 174 12.34 -10.79 -10.06
C LYS A 174 12.20 -10.39 -8.60
N LEU A 175 11.54 -11.24 -7.79
CA LEU A 175 11.26 -10.98 -6.39
C LEU A 175 12.36 -11.51 -5.45
N ASN A 176 13.45 -12.08 -5.98
CA ASN A 176 14.56 -12.66 -5.19
C ASN A 176 14.06 -13.64 -4.12
N ILE A 177 13.08 -14.49 -4.47
CA ILE A 177 12.55 -15.49 -3.56
C ILE A 177 13.64 -16.55 -3.34
N PRO A 178 13.89 -16.98 -2.10
CA PRO A 178 14.91 -18.00 -1.82
C PRO A 178 14.55 -19.34 -2.46
N ASP A 179 15.58 -20.13 -2.76
CA ASP A 179 15.43 -21.50 -3.25
C ASP A 179 14.62 -22.39 -2.30
N ASP A 180 14.09 -23.48 -2.85
CA ASP A 180 13.28 -24.45 -2.13
C ASP A 180 14.01 -24.98 -0.89
N LYS A 181 13.26 -25.19 0.19
CA LYS A 181 13.81 -25.54 1.50
C LYS A 181 13.09 -26.74 2.10
N ALA A 182 13.84 -27.63 2.74
CA ALA A 182 13.28 -28.77 3.45
C ALA A 182 12.33 -28.34 4.58
N LEU A 183 11.21 -29.04 4.73
CA LEU A 183 10.29 -28.78 5.84
C LEU A 183 10.95 -29.13 7.18
N PRO A 184 10.64 -28.40 8.28
CA PRO A 184 11.19 -28.69 9.60
C PRO A 184 10.98 -30.16 10.02
N GLY A 185 12.07 -30.87 10.29
CA GLY A 185 12.03 -32.27 10.72
C GLY A 185 11.86 -33.31 9.61
N THR A 186 11.98 -32.91 8.33
CA THR A 186 11.91 -33.82 7.17
C THR A 186 13.03 -33.53 6.18
N GLU A 187 13.24 -34.45 5.23
CA GLU A 187 14.09 -34.22 4.05
C GLU A 187 13.27 -33.74 2.84
N GLU A 188 11.96 -33.52 3.01
CA GLU A 188 11.05 -33.13 1.94
C GLU A 188 11.28 -31.67 1.57
N ILE A 189 11.87 -31.44 0.39
CA ILE A 189 12.16 -30.11 -0.14
C ILE A 189 10.86 -29.52 -0.69
N MET A 190 10.44 -28.38 -0.14
CA MET A 190 9.25 -27.66 -0.59
C MET A 190 9.56 -26.22 -0.97
N PRO A 191 8.88 -25.66 -1.98
CA PRO A 191 9.06 -24.28 -2.38
C PRO A 191 8.52 -23.30 -1.32
N HIS A 192 8.97 -22.06 -1.42
CA HIS A 192 8.34 -20.96 -0.71
C HIS A 192 6.96 -20.65 -1.33
N VAL A 193 5.95 -20.45 -0.48
CA VAL A 193 4.54 -20.32 -0.90
C VAL A 193 3.92 -19.00 -0.43
N ILE A 194 3.06 -18.44 -1.28
CA ILE A 194 2.15 -17.35 -0.94
C ILE A 194 0.75 -17.94 -0.80
N VAL A 195 0.05 -17.58 0.28
CA VAL A 195 -1.32 -18.02 0.55
C VAL A 195 -2.30 -16.98 0.02
N LEU A 196 -3.37 -17.43 -0.64
CA LEU A 196 -4.44 -16.62 -1.20
C LEU A 196 -5.80 -17.13 -0.68
N GLU A 197 -6.81 -16.25 -0.61
CA GLU A 197 -8.19 -16.70 -0.35
C GLU A 197 -8.63 -17.61 -1.51
N GLY A 198 -8.90 -18.88 -1.20
CA GLY A 198 -9.18 -19.92 -2.21
C GLY A 198 -8.00 -20.85 -2.55
N LEU A 199 -7.13 -21.21 -1.60
CA LEU A 199 -6.29 -22.43 -1.64
C LEU A 199 -5.57 -22.74 -2.98
N GLU A 200 -5.03 -21.73 -3.66
CA GLU A 200 -4.11 -21.93 -4.78
C GLU A 200 -2.68 -21.60 -4.34
N PHE A 201 -1.85 -22.63 -4.24
CA PHE A 201 -0.41 -22.50 -3.97
C PHE A 201 0.27 -21.93 -5.22
N MET A 202 0.63 -20.65 -5.19
CA MET A 202 1.40 -20.04 -6.27
C MET A 202 2.87 -20.43 -6.14
N LYS A 203 3.32 -21.40 -6.95
CA LYS A 203 4.74 -21.79 -7.05
C LYS A 203 5.56 -20.62 -7.62
N GLY A 204 6.69 -20.31 -6.99
CA GLY A 204 7.66 -19.31 -7.47
C GLY A 204 8.43 -19.67 -8.75
N GLY A 205 7.83 -20.41 -9.69
CA GLY A 205 8.55 -20.88 -10.88
C GLY A 205 7.75 -21.39 -12.06
N TYR A 206 6.42 -21.53 -11.98
CA TYR A 206 5.62 -21.98 -13.13
C TYR A 206 4.24 -21.30 -13.16
N LEU A 207 4.09 -20.37 -14.12
CA LEU A 207 2.84 -20.13 -14.83
C LEU A 207 2.83 -20.99 -16.09
#